data_AF-A0A4R1K0I6-F1
#
_entry.id   AF-A0A4R1K0I6-F1
#
_cell.length_a   1.000
_cell.length_b   1.000
_cell.length_c   1.000
_cell.angle_alpha   90.00
_cell.angle_beta   90.00
_cell.angle_gamma   90.00
#
_symmetry.space_group_name_H-M   'P 1'
#
loop_
_entity.id
_entity.type
_entity.pdbx_description
1 polymer ?
#
loop_
_entity_poly.entity_id
_entity_poly.type
_entity_poly.pdbx_seq_one_letter_code
_entity_poly.pdbx_strand_id
1 'polypeptide(L)' 'MKRRTIFYTLLIILNIVCLYFIIDLFSYDEIVEYLLNGEKRITHPRKLTYLLYITILSNLYFMAFTIMERAFGEKD' A
#
# COMPACT_ATOMS: atom_id res chain seq x y z
N MET A 1 0.94 16.44 -20.41
CA MET A 1 -0.22 15.77 -19.78
C MET A 1 -0.11 14.25 -19.74
N LYS A 2 0.12 13.53 -20.87
CA LYS A 2 0.18 12.05 -20.91
C LYS A 2 1.11 11.38 -19.88
N ARG A 3 2.34 11.88 -19.68
CA ARG A 3 3.30 11.29 -18.71
C ARG A 3 2.79 11.31 -17.27
N ARG A 4 2.08 12.38 -16.87
CA ARG A 4 1.50 12.50 -15.53
C ARG A 4 0.34 11.51 -15.34
N THR A 5 -0.53 11.37 -16.34
CA THR A 5 -1.62 10.39 -16.30
C THR A 5 -1.08 8.97 -16.18
N ILE A 6 -0.07 8.60 -16.98
CA ILE A 6 0.59 7.29 -16.90
C ILE A 6 1.16 7.07 -15.49
N PHE A 7 1.82 8.07 -14.93
CA PHE A 7 2.37 8.00 -13.58
C PHE A 7 1.29 7.77 -12.51
N TYR A 8 0.16 8.50 -12.58
CA TYR A 8 -0.96 8.27 -11.65
C TYR A 8 -1.57 6.89 -11.82
N THR A 9 -1.78 6.42 -13.06
CA THR A 9 -2.28 5.07 -13.32
C THR A 9 -1.36 4.01 -12.73
N LEU A 10 -0.04 4.14 -12.91
CA LEU A 10 0.95 3.23 -12.32
C LEU A 10 0.90 3.25 -10.79
N LEU A 11 0.76 4.43 -10.18
CA LEU A 11 0.64 4.54 -8.72
C LEU A 11 -0.65 3.90 -8.19
N ILE A 12 -1.78 4.03 -8.88
CA ILE A 12 -3.03 3.35 -8.50
C ILE A 12 -2.83 1.84 -8.54
N ILE A 13 -2.29 1.32 -9.64
CA ILE A 13 -2.02 -0.12 -9.81
C ILE A 13 -1.09 -0.61 -8.69
N LEU A 14 0.00 0.11 -8.43
CA LEU A 14 0.95 -0.25 -7.38
C LEU A 14 0.28 -0.28 -6.00
N ASN A 15 -0.55 0.71 -5.66
CA ASN A 15 -1.28 0.72 -4.39
C ASN A 15 -2.27 -0.46 -4.27
N ILE A 16 -2.98 -0.82 -5.35
CA ILE A 16 -3.88 -1.98 -5.36
C ILE A 16 -3.10 -3.29 -5.16
N VAL A 17 -1.96 -3.44 -5.86
CA VAL A 17 -1.08 -4.60 -5.70
C VAL A 17 -0.53 -4.67 -4.27
N CYS A 18 -0.10 -3.56 -3.70
CA CYS A 18 0.31 -3.50 -2.28
C CYS A 18 -0.83 -3.89 -1.35
N LEU A 19 -2.05 -3.41 -1.61
CA LEU A 19 -3.22 -3.74 -0.80
C LEU A 19 -3.50 -5.25 -0.80
N TYR A 20 -3.37 -5.90 -1.97
CA TYR A 20 -3.49 -7.36 -2.07
C TYR A 20 -2.47 -8.08 -1.17
N PHE A 21 -1.19 -7.69 -1.23
CA PHE A 21 -0.16 -8.28 -0.37
C PHE A 21 -0.39 -7.99 1.12
N ILE A 22 -0.89 -6.81 1.48
CA ILE A 22 -1.19 -6.46 2.88
C ILE A 22 -2.37 -7.28 3.40
N ILE A 23 -3.39 -7.52 2.58
CA ILE A 23 -4.52 -8.40 2.92
C ILE A 23 -4.03 -9.83 3.13
N ASP A 24 -3.17 -10.33 2.24
CA ASP A 24 -2.55 -11.64 2.43
C ASP A 24 -1.72 -11.69 3.72
N LEU A 25 -0.98 -10.62 4.03
CA LEU A 25 -0.20 -10.49 5.26
C LEU A 25 -1.06 -10.53 6.53
N PHE A 26 -2.34 -10.14 6.47
CA PHE A 26 -3.26 -10.28 7.61
C PHE A 26 -3.64 -11.73 7.92
N SER A 27 -3.51 -12.64 6.95
CA SER A 27 -3.78 -14.06 7.14
C SER A 27 -2.66 -14.79 7.90
N TYR A 28 -1.47 -14.16 8.05
CA TYR A 28 -0.37 -14.73 8.81
C TYR A 28 -0.44 -14.29 10.28
N ASP A 29 -0.59 -15.27 11.18
CA ASP A 29 -0.49 -15.02 12.63
C ASP A 29 0.96 -14.80 13.08
N GLU A 30 1.90 -15.52 12.45
CA GLU A 30 3.33 -15.48 12.73
C GLU A 30 4.15 -15.60 11.45
N ILE A 31 5.24 -14.85 11.38
CA ILE A 31 6.30 -15.01 10.38
C ILE A 31 7.49 -15.64 11.09
N VAL A 32 7.89 -16.82 10.60
CA VAL A 32 9.04 -17.57 11.11
C VAL A 32 10.22 -17.38 10.17
N GLU A 33 11.26 -16.74 10.67
CA GLU A 33 12.54 -16.57 9.98
C GLU A 33 13.56 -17.55 10.57
N TYR A 34 14.28 -18.27 9.71
CA TYR A 34 15.34 -19.21 10.09
C TYR A 34 16.69 -18.54 9.94
N LEU A 35 17.40 -18.34 11.05
CA LEU A 35 18.74 -17.76 11.05
C LEU A 35 19.80 -18.82 10.69
N LEU A 36 20.95 -18.36 10.18
CA LEU A 36 22.07 -19.22 9.76
C LEU A 36 22.66 -20.06 10.90
N ASN A 37 22.44 -19.67 12.15
CA ASN A 37 22.83 -20.39 13.37
C ASN A 37 21.80 -21.45 13.80
N GLY A 38 20.70 -21.64 13.05
CA GLY A 38 19.63 -22.57 13.37
C GLY A 38 18.58 -22.02 14.36
N GLU A 39 18.74 -20.78 14.82
CA GLU A 39 17.73 -20.12 15.66
C GLU A 39 16.51 -19.72 14.83
N LYS A 40 15.34 -19.77 15.47
CA LYS A 40 14.07 -19.32 14.88
C LYS A 40 13.74 -17.95 15.44
N ARG A 41 13.46 -16.99 14.55
CA ARG A 41 12.89 -15.70 14.93
C ARG A 41 11.42 -15.68 14.54
N ILE A 42 10.56 -15.60 15.54
CA ILE A 42 9.11 -15.48 15.36
C ILE A 42 8.75 -14.01 15.48
N THR A 43 8.06 -13.47 14.49
CA THR A 43 7.55 -12.10 14.52
C THR A 43 6.07 -12.08 14.20
N HIS A 44 5.31 -11.27 14.95
CA HIS A 44 3.89 -11.06 14.69
C HIS A 44 3.74 -9.87 13.73
N PRO A 45 3.39 -10.08 12.44
CA PRO A 45 3.34 -9.00 11.46
C PRO A 45 2.21 -8.02 11.71
N ARG A 46 1.19 -8.41 12.50
CA ARG A 46 -0.10 -7.69 12.65
C ARG A 46 0.04 -6.18 12.85
N LYS A 47 0.94 -5.70 13.72
CA LYS A 47 1.17 -4.26 13.94
C LYS A 47 1.71 -3.57 12.67
N LEU A 48 2.67 -4.19 12.01
CA LEU A 48 3.25 -3.69 10.76
C LEU A 48 2.20 -3.73 9.64
N THR A 49 1.42 -4.80 9.54
CA THR A 49 0.34 -4.95 8.55
C THR A 49 -0.70 -3.83 8.68
N TYR A 50 -1.16 -3.51 9.90
CA TYR A 50 -2.08 -2.39 10.11
C TYR A 50 -1.47 -1.04 9.72
N LEU A 51 -0.19 -0.80 10.02
CA LEU A 51 0.50 0.43 9.64
C LEU A 51 0.60 0.57 8.11
N LEU A 52 0.99 -0.51 7.42
CA LEU A 52 1.03 -0.55 5.96
C LEU A 52 -0.35 -0.36 5.34
N TYR A 53 -1.38 -0.99 5.92
CA TYR A 53 -2.76 -0.88 5.47
C TYR A 53 -3.26 0.56 5.53
N ILE A 54 -3.10 1.23 6.68
CA ILE A 54 -3.48 2.64 6.85
C ILE A 54 -2.73 3.52 5.85
N THR A 55 -1.43 3.27 5.67
CA THR A 55 -0.59 4.04 4.75
C THR A 55 -1.07 3.93 3.30
N ILE A 56 -1.40 2.72 2.83
CA ILE A 56 -1.93 2.52 1.47
C ILE A 56 -3.31 3.15 1.29
N LEU A 57 -4.20 3.04 2.29
CA LEU A 57 -5.49 3.71 2.25
C LEU A 57 -5.35 5.23 2.18
N SER A 58 -4.47 5.81 2.99
CA SER A 58 -4.19 7.25 2.95
C SER A 58 -3.61 7.68 1.60
N ASN A 59 -2.74 6.88 0.99
CA ASN A 59 -2.17 7.18 -0.33
C ASN A 59 -3.24 7.14 -1.43
N LEU A 60 -4.10 6.13 -1.43
CA LEU A 60 -5.25 6.04 -2.34
C LEU A 60 -6.21 7.23 -2.16
N TYR A 61 -6.51 7.61 -0.93
CA TYR A 61 -7.38 8.74 -0.64
C TYR A 61 -6.77 10.07 -1.12
N PHE A 62 -5.50 10.32 -0.81
CA PHE A 62 -4.79 11.52 -1.26
C PHE A 62 -4.73 11.61 -2.80
N MET A 63 -4.51 10.48 -3.45
CA MET A 63 -4.52 10.40 -4.91
C MET A 63 -5.91 10.68 -5.49
N ALA A 64 -6.96 10.08 -4.93
CA ALA A 64 -8.34 10.33 -5.34
C ALA A 64 -8.70 11.82 -5.20
N PHE A 65 -8.33 12.42 -4.06
CA PHE A 65 -8.51 13.85 -3.81
C PHE A 65 -7.80 14.72 -4.86
N THR A 66 -6.51 14.43 -5.15
CA THR A 66 -5.72 15.17 -6.15
C THR A 66 -6.32 15.05 -7.57
N ILE A 67 -6.87 13.88 -7.91
CA ILE A 67 -7.52 13.67 -9.21
C ILE A 67 -8.84 14.44 -9.28
N MET A 68 -9.66 14.39 -8.22
CA MET A 68 -10.92 15.14 -8.15
C MET A 68 -10.68 16.65 -8.19
N GLU A 69 -9.75 17.17 -7.39
CA GLU A 69 -9.39 18.59 -7.39
C GLU A 69 -9.03 19.07 -8.80
N ARG A 70 -8.28 18.27 -9.57
CA ARG A 70 -7.97 18.63 -10.97
C ARG A 70 -9.14 18.48 -11.93
N ALA A 71 -9.96 17.45 -11.75
CA ALA A 71 -11.10 17.20 -12.63
C ALA A 71 -12.21 18.26 -12.46
N PHE A 72 -12.34 18.83 -11.26
CA PHE A 72 -13.43 19.75 -10.90
C PHE A 72 -12.95 21.17 -10.58
N GLY A 73 -11.66 21.40 -10.34
CA GLY A 73 -11.07 22.69 -9.99
C GLY A 73 -10.63 23.56 -11.17
N GLU A 74 -10.74 23.08 -12.42
CA GLU A 74 -10.63 23.93 -13.62
C GLU A 74 -12.01 24.45 -14.05
N LYS A 75 -12.62 25.30 -13.21
CA LYS A 75 -13.71 26.21 -13.60
C LYS A 75 -13.66 27.43 -12.70
N ASP A 76 -12.73 28.34 -12.98
CA ASP A 76 -12.83 29.79 -12.74
C ASP A 76 -11.79 30.51 -13.61
#